data_AF-A0A2U3B4E8-F1
#
_entry.id   AF-A0A2U3B4E8-F1
#
_cell.length_a   1.000
_cell.length_b   1.000
_cell.length_c   1.000
_cell.angle_alpha   90.00
_cell.angle_beta   90.00
_cell.angle_gamma   90.00
#
_symmetry.space_group_name_H-M   'P 1'
#
loop_
_entity.id
_entity.type
_entity.pdbx_description
1 polymer ?
#
loop_
_entity_poly.entity_id
_entity_poly.type
_entity_poly.pdbx_seq_one_letter_code
_entity_poly.pdbx_strand_id
1 'polypeptide(L)'
;MYYLFYCFHYHSCNDEPLEGNFGESYNANNPNSAQIIGDWNVVSFDALTATTTVFNAEEIETSSVITGSEFDYVVTFTSNEFTTHGNYKMRAITEVNGVVMDDMSYTDVNGSGNYYTNGNLMSTDGLLFDLEIDGVNTSVFETSQTATYQFSSNGNVLTMSQVDEQIQVVNEIEIVIVTESSTVLERM
;
A
#
# COMPACT_ATOMS: atom_id res chain seq x y z
N MET A 1 41.55 -47.92 32.83
CA MET A 1 40.21 -48.32 33.30
C MET A 1 39.22 -47.68 32.34
N TYR A 2 38.71 -48.47 31.40
CA TYR A 2 37.76 -48.06 30.36
C TYR A 2 36.34 -48.12 30.93
N TYR A 3 35.55 -47.08 30.69
CA TYR A 3 34.09 -47.20 30.64
C TYR A 3 33.62 -46.62 29.30
N LEU A 4 33.23 -47.53 28.41
CA LEU A 4 32.32 -47.29 27.30
C LEU A 4 31.01 -46.72 27.87
N PHE A 5 30.50 -45.64 27.29
CA PHE A 5 29.07 -45.39 27.25
C PHE A 5 28.67 -45.22 25.78
N TYR A 6 28.10 -46.28 25.23
CA TYR A 6 27.23 -46.20 24.07
C TYR A 6 25.96 -45.46 24.49
N CYS A 7 25.55 -44.46 23.73
CA CYS A 7 24.14 -44.11 23.65
C CYS A 7 23.72 -44.03 22.18
N PHE A 8 22.61 -44.69 21.91
CA PHE A 8 22.10 -45.07 20.60
C PHE A 8 21.70 -43.85 19.75
N HIS A 9 21.99 -43.96 18.45
CA HIS A 9 21.37 -43.15 17.42
C HIS A 9 19.89 -43.52 17.31
N TYR A 10 19.01 -42.53 17.47
CA TYR A 10 17.67 -42.50 16.89
C TYR A 10 17.33 -41.04 16.56
N HIS A 11 17.70 -40.59 15.36
CA HIS A 11 16.88 -39.60 14.67
C HIS A 11 15.95 -40.40 13.76
N SER A 12 14.70 -40.58 14.19
CA SER A 12 13.65 -40.96 13.26
C SER A 12 13.45 -39.77 12.33
N CYS A 13 14.11 -39.83 11.17
CA CYS A 13 13.65 -39.13 10.00
C CYS A 13 12.28 -39.72 9.66
N ASN A 14 11.20 -39.04 10.05
CA ASN A 14 9.88 -39.29 9.49
C ASN A 14 9.59 -38.10 8.57
N ASP A 15 10.31 -38.04 7.44
CA ASP A 15 9.85 -37.32 6.26
C ASP A 15 8.66 -38.11 5.69
N GLU A 16 7.53 -38.03 6.37
CA GLU A 16 6.26 -38.31 5.71
C GLU A 16 5.84 -37.03 4.97
N PRO A 17 5.62 -37.09 3.65
CA PRO A 17 4.97 -35.98 2.98
C PRO A 17 3.62 -35.77 3.66
N LEU A 18 3.32 -34.52 4.02
CA LEU A 18 1.99 -34.12 4.46
C LEU A 18 1.01 -34.35 3.29
N GLU A 19 0.50 -35.57 3.13
CA GLU A 19 -0.70 -35.85 2.35
C GLU A 19 -1.92 -35.41 3.18
N GLY A 20 -1.98 -34.11 3.44
CA GLY A 20 -3.19 -33.43 3.84
C GLY A 20 -3.84 -32.92 2.56
N ASN A 21 -5.08 -33.34 2.30
CA ASN A 21 -5.96 -32.72 1.32
C ASN A 21 -6.03 -31.22 1.60
N PHE A 22 -5.17 -30.44 0.92
CA PHE A 22 -5.29 -29.01 0.85
C PHE A 22 -6.69 -28.75 0.34
N GLY A 23 -7.52 -28.10 1.18
CA GLY A 23 -8.84 -27.68 0.77
C GLY A 23 -8.70 -26.68 -0.37
N GLU A 24 -8.56 -27.19 -1.60
CA GLU A 24 -8.78 -26.44 -2.81
C GLU A 24 -10.28 -26.17 -2.89
N SER A 25 -10.66 -25.06 -2.27
CA SER A 25 -11.65 -24.18 -2.88
C SER A 25 -10.90 -22.99 -3.46
N TYR A 26 -9.96 -23.25 -4.38
CA TYR A 26 -9.60 -22.26 -5.38
C TYR A 26 -10.81 -22.15 -6.31
N ASN A 27 -11.63 -21.13 -6.12
CA ASN A 27 -12.55 -20.72 -7.17
C ASN A 27 -11.66 -20.12 -8.27
N ALA A 28 -11.38 -20.89 -9.32
CA ALA A 28 -10.54 -20.51 -10.46
C ALA A 28 -11.04 -19.27 -11.25
N ASN A 29 -12.11 -18.63 -10.78
CA ASN A 29 -12.65 -17.39 -11.33
C ASN A 29 -12.34 -16.14 -10.50
N ASN A 30 -11.65 -16.26 -9.35
CA ASN A 30 -11.20 -15.09 -8.60
C ASN A 30 -9.68 -15.14 -8.32
N PRO A 31 -8.88 -14.27 -8.95
CA PRO A 31 -7.44 -14.16 -8.72
C PRO A 31 -7.08 -13.55 -7.36
N ASN A 32 -8.06 -13.03 -6.63
CA ASN A 32 -7.84 -12.31 -5.37
C ASN A 32 -7.68 -13.25 -4.17
N SER A 33 -6.68 -12.97 -3.34
CA SER A 33 -6.48 -13.71 -2.08
C SER A 33 -7.69 -13.55 -1.17
N ALA A 34 -8.32 -14.66 -0.80
CA ALA A 34 -9.45 -14.68 0.14
C ALA A 34 -9.12 -14.02 1.50
N GLN A 35 -7.83 -13.90 1.83
CA GLN A 35 -7.35 -13.24 3.04
C GLN A 35 -7.58 -11.72 3.05
N ILE A 36 -7.61 -11.07 1.87
CA ILE A 36 -7.85 -9.62 1.71
C ILE A 36 -9.31 -9.26 2.03
N ILE A 37 -10.25 -10.15 1.71
CA ILE A 37 -11.69 -9.88 1.83
C ILE A 37 -12.07 -9.57 3.28
N GLY A 38 -12.75 -8.44 3.48
CA GLY A 38 -13.20 -7.96 4.78
C GLY A 38 -13.09 -6.43 4.92
N ASP A 39 -13.43 -5.96 6.12
CA ASP A 39 -13.33 -4.55 6.50
C ASP A 39 -12.03 -4.29 7.26
N TRP A 40 -11.38 -3.18 6.92
CA TRP A 40 -10.08 -2.80 7.44
C TRP A 40 -10.07 -1.34 7.86
N ASN A 41 -9.65 -1.06 9.09
CA ASN A 41 -9.37 0.30 9.54
C ASN A 41 -8.00 0.73 9.04
N VAL A 42 -7.89 1.90 8.43
CA VAL A 42 -6.58 2.50 8.16
C VAL A 42 -5.99 3.00 9.48
N VAL A 43 -4.75 2.61 9.76
CA VAL A 43 -4.03 3.02 10.98
C VAL A 43 -2.85 3.93 10.70
N SER A 44 -2.25 3.82 9.52
CA SER A 44 -1.22 4.76 9.07
C SER A 44 -1.19 4.89 7.55
N PHE A 45 -0.79 6.08 7.12
CA PHE A 45 -0.41 6.38 5.74
C PHE A 45 0.80 7.30 5.80
N ASP A 46 1.87 6.91 5.13
CA ASP A 46 3.05 7.73 4.96
C ASP A 46 3.42 7.74 3.48
N ALA A 47 3.78 8.89 2.95
CA ALA A 47 4.30 9.01 1.59
C ALA A 47 5.44 10.01 1.49
N LEU A 48 6.34 9.75 0.55
CA LEU A 48 7.36 10.67 0.09
C LEU A 48 7.11 10.93 -1.39
N THR A 49 6.95 12.18 -1.76
CA THR A 49 6.83 12.59 -3.15
C THR A 49 8.05 13.41 -3.54
N ALA A 50 8.68 13.08 -4.66
CA ALA A 50 9.74 13.87 -5.26
C ALA A 50 9.29 14.36 -6.63
N THR A 51 9.43 15.65 -6.89
CA THR A 51 9.10 16.27 -8.17
C THR A 51 10.37 16.84 -8.79
N THR A 52 10.63 16.50 -10.04
CA THR A 52 11.73 17.04 -10.83
C THR A 52 11.18 17.71 -12.08
N THR A 53 11.63 18.93 -12.36
CA THR A 53 11.29 19.64 -13.61
C THR A 53 12.47 20.41 -14.15
N VAL A 54 12.50 20.64 -15.46
CA VAL A 54 13.55 21.41 -16.14
C VAL A 54 12.95 22.68 -16.73
N PHE A 55 13.40 23.83 -16.23
CA PHE A 55 13.00 25.15 -16.74
C PHE A 55 14.24 25.97 -17.09
N ASN A 56 14.30 26.49 -18.32
CA ASN A 56 15.47 27.25 -18.83
C ASN A 56 16.82 26.53 -18.67
N ALA A 57 16.85 25.21 -18.83
CA ALA A 57 18.02 24.35 -18.61
C ALA A 57 18.55 24.31 -17.16
N GLU A 58 17.76 24.80 -16.20
CA GLU A 58 17.96 24.58 -14.77
C GLU A 58 16.99 23.50 -14.28
N GLU A 59 17.50 22.59 -13.46
CA GLU A 59 16.69 21.56 -12.81
C GLU A 59 16.16 22.09 -11.48
N ILE A 60 14.86 21.94 -11.27
CA ILE A 60 14.17 22.29 -10.04
C ILE A 60 13.66 20.98 -9.44
N GLU A 61 14.14 20.67 -8.24
CA GLU A 61 13.72 19.53 -7.45
C GLU A 61 12.89 20.00 -6.25
N THR A 62 11.79 19.30 -5.99
CA THR A 62 10.99 19.46 -4.78
C THR A 62 10.79 18.09 -4.13
N SER A 63 10.75 18.03 -2.81
CA SER A 63 10.37 16.83 -2.07
C SER A 63 9.30 17.18 -1.05
N SER A 64 8.37 16.26 -0.82
CA SER A 64 7.27 16.42 0.10
C SER A 64 7.12 15.16 0.95
N VAL A 65 7.15 15.31 2.27
CA VAL A 65 6.83 14.23 3.22
C VAL A 65 5.38 14.38 3.64
N ILE A 66 4.62 13.30 3.50
CA ILE A 66 3.19 13.26 3.76
C ILE A 66 2.93 12.24 4.85
N THR A 67 2.24 12.65 5.91
CA THR A 67 1.85 11.79 7.02
C THR A 67 0.37 11.94 7.29
N GLY A 68 -0.32 10.80 7.34
CA GLY A 68 -1.72 10.72 7.70
C GLY A 68 -1.92 10.56 9.21
N SER A 69 -3.04 11.09 9.70
CA SER A 69 -3.43 11.03 11.12
C SER A 69 -4.94 11.12 11.30
N GLU A 70 -5.41 10.86 12.52
CA GLU A 70 -6.84 10.91 12.88
C GLU A 70 -7.74 10.09 11.95
N PHE A 71 -7.31 8.86 11.63
CA PHE A 71 -8.08 7.94 10.80
C PHE A 71 -9.34 7.45 11.52
N ASP A 72 -10.48 7.82 10.97
CA ASP A 72 -11.78 7.16 11.13
C ASP A 72 -12.22 6.74 9.72
N TYR A 73 -11.41 5.88 9.10
CA TYR A 73 -11.47 5.56 7.67
C TYR A 73 -11.37 4.05 7.45
N VAL A 74 -12.35 3.50 6.75
CA VAL A 74 -12.50 2.06 6.51
C VAL A 74 -12.30 1.76 5.04
N VAL A 75 -11.55 0.70 4.76
CA VAL A 75 -11.46 0.08 3.43
C VAL A 75 -12.10 -1.31 3.50
N THR A 76 -13.13 -1.51 2.68
CA THR A 76 -13.82 -2.79 2.55
C THR A 76 -13.41 -3.43 1.23
N PHE A 77 -12.84 -4.64 1.29
CA PHE A 77 -12.56 -5.45 0.11
C PHE A 77 -13.60 -6.56 -0.04
N THR A 78 -14.22 -6.65 -1.22
CA THR A 78 -15.06 -7.77 -1.66
C THR A 78 -14.23 -8.73 -2.52
N SER A 79 -14.88 -9.62 -3.27
CA SER A 79 -14.18 -10.54 -4.19
C SER A 79 -13.28 -9.83 -5.19
N ASN A 80 -13.70 -8.69 -5.73
CA ASN A 80 -13.04 -8.02 -6.85
C ASN A 80 -13.16 -6.49 -6.78
N GLU A 81 -13.81 -5.96 -5.75
CA GLU A 81 -14.07 -4.54 -5.59
C GLU A 81 -13.58 -4.09 -4.21
N PHE A 82 -13.23 -2.81 -4.10
CA PHE A 82 -13.03 -2.16 -2.83
C PHE A 82 -13.94 -0.93 -2.73
N THR A 83 -14.28 -0.58 -1.51
CA THR A 83 -14.90 0.70 -1.17
C THR A 83 -14.17 1.33 -0.01
N THR A 84 -14.09 2.64 0.02
CA THR A 84 -13.55 3.39 1.14
C THR A 84 -14.58 4.37 1.69
N HIS A 85 -14.57 4.58 3.00
CA HIS A 85 -15.48 5.51 3.65
C HIS A 85 -14.88 6.07 4.94
N GLY A 86 -15.02 7.38 5.14
CA GLY A 86 -14.80 8.02 6.43
C GLY A 86 -13.96 9.29 6.37
N ASN A 87 -13.15 9.52 7.41
CA ASN A 87 -12.43 10.76 7.65
C ASN A 87 -10.96 10.51 7.96
N TYR A 88 -10.09 11.44 7.53
CA TYR A 88 -8.67 11.44 7.89
C TYR A 88 -8.07 12.84 7.75
N LYS A 89 -6.89 13.04 8.33
CA LYS A 89 -6.07 14.22 8.11
C LYS A 89 -4.76 13.84 7.43
N MET A 90 -4.32 14.63 6.47
CA MET A 90 -2.99 14.53 5.89
C MET A 90 -2.20 15.79 6.19
N ARG A 91 -0.92 15.63 6.51
CA ARG A 91 0.02 16.74 6.65
C ARG A 91 1.13 16.58 5.63
N ALA A 92 1.39 17.61 4.85
CA ALA A 92 2.48 17.65 3.87
C ALA A 92 3.56 18.67 4.29
N ILE A 93 4.83 18.26 4.24
CA ILE A 93 5.99 19.11 4.51
C ILE A 93 6.85 19.13 3.25
N THR A 94 6.92 20.28 2.56
CA THR A 94 7.66 20.44 1.29
C THR A 94 9.03 21.07 1.53
N GLU A 95 10.11 20.45 1.07
CA GLU A 95 11.50 20.91 1.27
C GLU A 95 11.98 21.92 0.21
N VAL A 96 11.09 22.73 -0.35
CA VAL A 96 11.46 23.88 -1.18
C VAL A 96 11.27 25.15 -0.36
N ASN A 97 12.38 25.78 0.04
CA ASN A 97 12.38 26.96 0.91
C ASN A 97 11.73 26.76 2.30
N GLY A 98 11.58 25.52 2.77
CA GLY A 98 11.14 25.21 4.13
C GLY A 98 9.68 25.60 4.44
N VAL A 99 8.81 25.61 3.43
CA VAL A 99 7.38 25.91 3.60
C VAL A 99 6.69 24.67 4.15
N VAL A 100 6.08 24.82 5.33
CA VAL A 100 5.21 23.81 5.94
C VAL A 100 3.78 24.12 5.52
N MET A 101 3.07 23.17 4.91
CA MET A 101 1.63 23.29 4.74
C MET A 101 0.92 22.87 6.03
N ASP A 102 -0.21 23.54 6.32
CA ASP A 102 -1.07 23.17 7.44
C ASP A 102 -1.75 21.81 7.17
N ASP A 103 -2.25 21.18 8.23
CA ASP A 103 -2.97 19.91 8.13
C ASP A 103 -4.20 20.06 7.22
N MET A 104 -4.29 19.21 6.20
CA MET A 104 -5.46 19.08 5.33
C MET A 104 -6.41 18.07 5.96
N SER A 105 -7.65 18.49 6.22
CA SER A 105 -8.69 17.61 6.77
C SER A 105 -9.62 17.15 5.67
N TYR A 106 -9.81 15.84 5.57
CA TYR A 106 -10.68 15.20 4.61
C TYR A 106 -11.84 14.55 5.35
N THR A 107 -13.07 14.99 5.05
CA THR A 107 -14.29 14.53 5.71
C THR A 107 -15.28 13.95 4.71
N ASP A 108 -16.01 12.92 5.12
CA ASP A 108 -17.00 12.22 4.30
C ASP A 108 -16.40 11.74 2.96
N VAL A 109 -15.14 11.28 2.99
CA VAL A 109 -14.45 10.74 1.82
C VAL A 109 -15.06 9.40 1.47
N ASN A 110 -15.38 9.22 0.18
CA ASN A 110 -15.90 7.98 -0.36
C ASN A 110 -15.16 7.65 -1.65
N GLY A 111 -14.69 6.42 -1.75
CA GLY A 111 -14.01 5.89 -2.93
C GLY A 111 -14.48 4.49 -3.24
N SER A 112 -14.29 4.07 -4.48
CA SER A 112 -14.56 2.70 -4.91
C SER A 112 -13.80 2.36 -6.17
N GLY A 113 -13.48 1.09 -6.34
CA GLY A 113 -12.90 0.57 -7.58
C GLY A 113 -12.85 -0.95 -7.58
N ASN A 114 -12.39 -1.52 -8.68
CA ASN A 114 -11.97 -2.90 -8.76
C ASN A 114 -10.53 -3.04 -8.27
N TYR A 115 -10.22 -4.24 -7.79
CA TYR A 115 -8.85 -4.63 -7.52
C TYR A 115 -8.57 -6.06 -8.01
N TYR A 116 -7.30 -6.30 -8.33
CA TYR A 116 -6.79 -7.58 -8.77
C TYR A 116 -5.48 -7.89 -8.05
N THR A 117 -5.27 -9.13 -7.60
CA THR A 117 -4.00 -9.56 -7.04
C THR A 117 -3.29 -10.62 -7.87
N ASN A 118 -1.97 -10.54 -7.92
CA ASN A 118 -1.10 -11.58 -8.47
C ASN A 118 0.12 -11.75 -7.57
N GLY A 119 0.17 -12.86 -6.84
CA GLY A 119 1.17 -13.05 -5.79
C GLY A 119 1.03 -11.97 -4.70
N ASN A 120 2.10 -11.23 -4.48
CA ASN A 120 2.18 -10.14 -3.51
C ASN A 120 1.88 -8.75 -4.12
N LEU A 121 1.41 -8.68 -5.36
CA LEU A 121 1.01 -7.43 -5.99
C LEU A 121 -0.51 -7.29 -5.95
N MET A 122 -0.97 -6.08 -5.64
CA MET A 122 -2.35 -5.63 -5.75
C MET A 122 -2.38 -4.46 -6.71
N SER A 123 -3.24 -4.52 -7.71
CA SER A 123 -3.56 -3.40 -8.59
C SER A 123 -4.99 -2.94 -8.35
N THR A 124 -5.20 -1.64 -8.22
CA THR A 124 -6.53 -1.01 -8.09
C THR A 124 -6.79 -0.12 -9.29
N ASP A 125 -8.04 0.02 -9.75
CA ASP A 125 -8.43 0.97 -10.81
C ASP A 125 -9.04 2.27 -10.24
N GLY A 126 -8.69 2.58 -8.99
CA GLY A 126 -9.07 3.79 -8.28
C GLY A 126 -8.13 4.02 -7.10
N LEU A 127 -8.28 5.17 -6.46
CA LEU A 127 -7.45 5.59 -5.33
C LEU A 127 -8.03 5.11 -4.00
N LEU A 128 -7.16 4.74 -3.06
CA LEU A 128 -7.55 4.49 -1.67
C LEU A 128 -7.69 5.78 -0.86
N PHE A 129 -6.95 6.82 -1.23
CA PHE A 129 -6.93 8.13 -0.57
C PHE A 129 -7.04 9.24 -1.60
N ASP A 130 -7.77 10.29 -1.23
CA ASP A 130 -7.69 11.57 -1.90
C ASP A 130 -6.52 12.34 -1.29
N LEU A 131 -5.70 12.94 -2.13
CA LEU A 131 -4.54 13.70 -1.68
C LEU A 131 -4.39 14.95 -2.54
N GLU A 132 -4.00 16.06 -1.92
CA GLU A 132 -3.62 17.27 -2.65
C GLU A 132 -2.17 17.58 -2.30
N ILE A 133 -1.30 17.65 -3.30
CA ILE A 133 0.13 17.96 -3.13
C ILE A 133 0.42 19.21 -3.93
N ASP A 134 0.95 20.25 -3.28
CA ASP A 134 1.35 21.51 -3.93
C ASP A 134 0.22 22.14 -4.80
N GLY A 135 -1.04 22.03 -4.34
CA GLY A 135 -2.22 22.54 -5.06
C GLY A 135 -2.71 21.63 -6.20
N VAL A 136 -2.09 20.46 -6.36
CA VAL A 136 -2.46 19.46 -7.36
C VAL A 136 -3.20 18.32 -6.67
N ASN A 137 -4.47 18.16 -6.98
CA ASN A 137 -5.28 17.05 -6.46
C ASN A 137 -4.88 15.77 -7.17
N THR A 138 -4.40 14.77 -6.43
CA THR A 138 -3.98 13.48 -6.97
C THR A 138 -5.12 12.64 -7.51
N SER A 139 -6.38 12.95 -7.14
CA SER A 139 -7.54 12.31 -7.74
C SER A 139 -7.64 12.58 -9.24
N VAL A 140 -7.04 13.64 -9.78
CA VAL A 140 -6.99 13.83 -11.23
C VAL A 140 -6.14 12.78 -11.95
N PHE A 141 -5.37 11.99 -11.19
CA PHE A 141 -4.53 10.90 -11.66
C PHE A 141 -5.20 9.54 -11.52
N GLU A 142 -6.55 9.44 -11.60
CA GLU A 142 -7.36 8.18 -11.57
C GLU A 142 -6.84 7.10 -12.53
N THR A 143 -5.67 6.58 -12.23
CA THR A 143 -4.90 5.62 -12.99
C THR A 143 -4.74 4.41 -12.10
N SER A 144 -4.54 3.26 -12.75
CA SER A 144 -4.37 2.04 -12.01
C SER A 144 -3.14 2.14 -11.09
N GLN A 145 -3.32 2.00 -9.79
CA GLN A 145 -2.21 1.95 -8.84
C GLN A 145 -1.79 0.50 -8.65
N THR A 146 -0.50 0.26 -8.46
CA THR A 146 0.00 -1.07 -8.12
C THR A 146 0.85 -0.99 -6.87
N ALA A 147 0.48 -1.73 -5.85
CA ALA A 147 1.20 -1.84 -4.60
C ALA A 147 1.65 -3.28 -4.38
N THR A 148 2.80 -3.44 -3.74
CA THR A 148 3.10 -4.68 -3.02
C THR A 148 2.25 -4.73 -1.75
N TYR A 149 1.78 -5.91 -1.36
CA TYR A 149 1.05 -6.09 -0.12
C TYR A 149 1.54 -7.32 0.65
N GLN A 150 1.43 -7.25 1.98
CA GLN A 150 1.77 -8.35 2.87
C GLN A 150 0.85 -8.37 4.09
N PHE A 151 0.63 -9.57 4.62
CA PHE A 151 -0.07 -9.76 5.88
C PHE A 151 0.91 -10.01 7.03
N SER A 152 0.55 -9.57 8.23
CA SER A 152 1.16 -10.07 9.45
C SER A 152 0.94 -11.59 9.59
N SER A 153 1.74 -12.23 10.44
CA SER A 153 1.65 -13.69 10.69
C SER A 153 0.29 -14.16 11.20
N ASN A 154 -0.46 -13.29 11.87
CA ASN A 154 -1.82 -13.56 12.34
C ASN A 154 -2.92 -13.14 11.35
N GLY A 155 -2.56 -12.52 10.21
CA GLY A 155 -3.49 -12.07 9.19
C GLY A 155 -4.33 -10.84 9.52
N ASN A 156 -4.07 -10.18 10.65
CA ASN A 156 -4.87 -9.05 11.13
C ASN A 156 -4.32 -7.68 10.71
N VAL A 157 -3.09 -7.62 10.20
CA VAL A 157 -2.48 -6.39 9.66
C VAL A 157 -2.18 -6.60 8.19
N LEU A 158 -2.63 -5.68 7.36
CA LEU A 158 -2.30 -5.58 5.94
C LEU A 158 -1.39 -4.37 5.76
N THR A 159 -0.20 -4.58 5.22
CA THR A 159 0.70 -3.48 4.81
C THR A 159 0.75 -3.44 3.30
N MET A 160 0.51 -2.27 2.74
CA MET A 160 0.65 -1.97 1.32
C MET A 160 1.81 -1.01 1.11
N SER A 161 2.60 -1.21 0.06
CA SER A 161 3.72 -0.34 -0.28
C SER A 161 3.82 -0.15 -1.78
N GLN A 162 3.90 1.10 -2.20
CA GLN A 162 3.87 1.52 -3.60
C GLN A 162 5.07 2.41 -3.90
N VAL A 163 5.57 2.27 -5.12
CA VAL A 163 6.45 3.24 -5.78
C VAL A 163 5.82 3.52 -7.14
N ASP A 164 5.45 4.76 -7.39
CA ASP A 164 4.84 5.20 -8.64
C ASP A 164 5.66 6.33 -9.25
N GLU A 165 5.80 6.34 -10.58
CA GLU A 165 6.45 7.39 -11.34
C GLU A 165 5.49 7.89 -12.41
N GLN A 166 5.20 9.19 -12.38
CA GLN A 166 4.32 9.86 -13.33
C GLN A 166 5.07 10.98 -14.05
N ILE A 167 4.83 11.10 -15.35
CA ILE A 167 5.36 12.19 -16.18
C ILE A 167 4.20 13.05 -16.63
N GLN A 168 4.27 14.35 -16.36
CA GLN A 168 3.29 15.34 -16.77
C GLN A 168 3.91 16.41 -17.65
N VAL A 169 3.12 16.92 -18.58
CA VAL A 169 3.51 18.05 -19.43
C VAL A 169 2.56 19.21 -19.17
N VAL A 170 3.06 20.26 -18.50
CA VAL A 170 2.30 21.48 -18.22
C VAL A 170 2.96 22.63 -18.96
N ASN A 171 2.24 23.28 -19.88
CA ASN A 171 2.78 24.39 -20.69
C ASN A 171 4.13 24.04 -21.37
N GLU A 172 4.22 22.85 -21.97
CA GLU A 172 5.44 22.33 -22.64
C GLU A 172 6.62 22.04 -21.70
N ILE A 173 6.42 22.12 -20.37
CA ILE A 173 7.40 21.74 -19.35
C ILE A 173 7.09 20.33 -18.86
N GLU A 174 8.09 19.45 -18.90
CA GLU A 174 8.01 18.11 -18.32
C GLU A 174 8.24 18.17 -16.80
N ILE A 175 7.36 17.49 -16.07
CA ILE A 175 7.38 17.35 -14.62
C ILE A 175 7.34 15.84 -14.33
N VAL A 176 8.38 15.32 -13.71
CA VAL A 176 8.46 13.94 -13.23
C VAL A 176 8.09 13.92 -11.76
N ILE A 177 7.14 13.08 -11.38
CA ILE A 177 6.67 12.93 -10.00
C ILE A 177 6.89 11.47 -9.60
N VAL A 178 7.71 11.24 -8.59
CA VAL A 178 7.91 9.93 -7.97
C VAL A 178 7.22 9.94 -6.62
N THR A 179 6.35 8.97 -6.36
CA THR A 179 5.69 8.81 -5.06
C THR A 179 6.00 7.43 -4.48
N GLU A 180 6.60 7.42 -3.30
CA GLU A 180 6.76 6.23 -2.47
C GLU A 180 5.76 6.31 -1.32
N SER A 181 4.96 5.26 -1.11
CA SER A 181 3.97 5.27 -0.04
C SER A 181 3.89 3.94 0.71
N SER A 182 3.47 4.03 1.97
CA SER A 182 3.16 2.89 2.83
C SER A 182 1.82 3.12 3.52
N THR A 183 0.93 2.15 3.41
CA THR A 183 -0.36 2.13 4.12
C THR A 183 -0.40 0.91 5.04
N VAL A 184 -0.81 1.11 6.28
CA VAL A 184 -1.09 0.01 7.21
C VAL A 184 -2.56 0.01 7.53
N LEU A 185 -3.17 -1.16 7.39
CA LEU A 185 -4.56 -1.40 7.75
C LEU A 185 -4.67 -2.53 8.78
N GLU A 186 -5.60 -2.38 9.72
CA GLU A 186 -5.93 -3.37 10.73
C GLU A 186 -7.34 -3.91 10.52
N ARG A 187 -7.48 -5.22 10.61
CA ARG A 187 -8.75 -5.90 10.42
C ARG A 187 -9.73 -5.56 11.54
N MET A 188 -11.00 -5.33 11.18
CA MET A 188 -12.10 -5.07 12.12
C MET A 188 -12.58 -6.32 12.85
#